data_AF-A0A8B8GA65-F1
#
_entry.id   AF-A0A8B8GA65-F1
#
_cell.length_a   1.000
_cell.length_b   1.000
_cell.length_c   1.000
_cell.angle_alpha   90.00
_cell.angle_beta   90.00
_cell.angle_gamma   90.00
#
_symmetry.space_group_name_H-M   'P 1'
#
loop_
_entity.id
_entity.type
_entity.pdbx_description
1 polymer ?
#
loop_
_entity_poly.entity_id
_entity_poly.type
_entity_poly.pdbx_seq_one_letter_code
_entity_poly.pdbx_strand_id
1 'polypeptide(L)'
;MSNSFWVHFLSEEITELNVLRNAREILPTDFTGFERFRRAIDDLFILIQSHTSTINRVQLLYEDDETNLLKNFFERIRALMYSQLPINYKTIIYNFYRTGLRIMYFKANMNYFDVTLDQCSGCNYEKTYCNCENTLQAFCKTNMQLSHIGIMETLAEDVVIELVYSIIENEVAVRVTDNFGDSLLPLLYHWLCNILFDWIKKILDPGCCPTYGQCKLNAILNKLKYSLYKSFTKIRFNQIYDIIIRFPYSEPAVDDLTVSLGNSDLNPELRILLQNNLKSKLLQPNMSTVDVLYVYTSAIRVLRKIDPSGILLAEVAQLIQDFLNIITHITLIVVIALDVQTYKL
;
A
#
# COMPACT_ATOMS: atom_id res chain seq x y z
N MET A 1 20.34 23.35 -17.83
CA MET A 1 19.01 23.08 -17.26
C MET A 1 18.94 21.67 -16.70
N SER A 2 19.12 20.62 -17.53
CA SER A 2 19.06 19.24 -17.04
C SER A 2 20.24 18.84 -16.14
N ASN A 3 21.48 19.22 -16.52
CA ASN A 3 22.67 18.89 -15.70
C ASN A 3 22.63 19.50 -14.29
N SER A 4 22.10 20.71 -14.09
CA SER A 4 21.99 21.34 -12.77
C SER A 4 20.91 20.70 -11.90
N PHE A 5 19.85 20.16 -12.50
CA PHE A 5 18.81 19.42 -11.79
C PHE A 5 19.33 18.10 -11.24
N TRP A 6 20.01 17.33 -12.09
CA TRP A 6 20.49 16.00 -11.74
C TRP A 6 21.67 15.99 -10.76
N VAL A 7 22.36 17.12 -10.56
CA VAL A 7 23.39 17.26 -9.51
C VAL A 7 22.84 16.89 -8.13
N HIS A 8 21.58 17.20 -7.85
CA HIS A 8 20.91 16.86 -6.58
C HIS A 8 20.66 15.35 -6.42
N PHE A 9 20.81 14.56 -7.49
CA PHE A 9 20.56 13.12 -7.53
C PHE A 9 21.83 12.27 -7.61
N LEU A 10 23.01 12.90 -7.71
CA LEU A 10 24.30 12.20 -7.71
C LEU A 10 24.65 11.75 -6.29
N SER A 11 25.23 10.54 -6.16
CA SER A 11 25.81 10.06 -4.91
C SER A 11 27.06 10.88 -4.55
N GLU A 12 27.37 10.97 -3.25
CA GLU A 12 28.36 11.86 -2.61
C GLU A 12 29.83 11.76 -3.08
N GLU A 13 30.15 11.09 -4.19
CA GLU A 13 31.53 10.99 -4.67
C GLU A 13 31.98 12.18 -5.54
N ILE A 14 31.09 13.07 -5.98
CA ILE A 14 31.47 14.14 -6.94
C ILE A 14 31.17 15.59 -6.47
N THR A 15 30.58 15.81 -5.29
CA THR A 15 30.43 17.18 -4.76
C THR A 15 30.98 17.28 -3.34
N GLU A 16 32.29 17.59 -3.31
CA GLU A 16 33.04 18.22 -2.23
C GLU A 16 32.36 18.29 -0.85
N LEU A 17 32.76 17.33 -0.03
CA LEU A 17 32.93 17.26 1.42
C LEU A 17 33.01 18.55 2.30
N ASN A 18 32.71 19.77 1.87
CA ASN A 18 33.15 20.98 2.57
C ASN A 18 32.11 22.04 2.98
N VAL A 19 30.79 21.86 2.83
CA VAL A 19 29.83 22.92 3.27
C VAL A 19 28.83 22.52 4.37
N LEU A 20 28.72 21.24 4.75
CA LEU A 20 27.81 20.80 5.84
C LEU A 20 28.52 20.34 7.13
N ARG A 21 29.81 20.64 7.31
CA ARG A 21 30.53 20.29 8.55
C ARG A 21 30.22 21.17 9.77
N ASN A 22 29.33 22.16 9.66
CA ASN A 22 29.04 23.11 10.75
C ASN A 22 27.65 22.97 11.40
N ALA A 23 26.98 21.83 11.26
CA ALA A 23 25.87 21.48 12.16
C ALA A 23 25.93 19.99 12.49
N ARG A 24 26.27 19.70 13.75
CA ARG A 24 26.15 18.36 14.33
C ARG A 24 24.67 17.99 14.39
N GLU A 25 24.20 17.22 13.43
CA GLU A 25 23.05 16.33 13.52
C GLU A 25 23.12 15.42 12.29
N ILE A 26 23.36 14.13 12.50
CA ILE A 26 23.30 13.14 11.42
C ILE A 26 21.81 13.07 11.04
N LEU A 27 21.39 13.87 10.07
CA LEU A 27 20.05 13.79 9.49
C LEU A 27 19.80 12.33 9.09
N PRO A 28 18.65 11.74 9.47
CA PRO A 28 18.28 10.42 8.97
C PRO A 28 18.36 10.43 7.44
N THR A 29 18.92 9.37 6.85
CA THR A 29 19.12 9.25 5.39
C THR A 29 17.86 9.57 4.56
N ASP A 30 16.68 9.28 5.13
CA ASP A 30 15.36 9.66 4.61
C ASP A 30 15.19 11.18 4.40
N PHE A 31 15.61 12.01 5.36
CA PHE A 31 15.48 13.47 5.31
C PHE A 31 16.46 14.10 4.32
N THR A 32 17.64 13.50 4.15
CA THR A 32 18.60 13.93 3.13
C THR A 32 18.01 13.75 1.72
N GLY A 33 17.33 12.62 1.48
CA GLY A 33 16.61 12.40 0.21
C GLY A 33 15.45 13.38 0.03
N PHE A 34 14.68 13.64 1.08
CA PHE A 34 13.59 14.61 1.07
C PHE A 34 14.06 16.02 0.65
N GLU A 35 15.12 16.53 1.29
CA GLU A 35 15.64 17.88 1.01
C GLU A 35 16.30 17.98 -0.38
N ARG A 36 17.01 16.94 -0.83
CA ARG A 36 17.59 16.90 -2.18
C ARG A 36 16.52 16.99 -3.26
N PHE A 37 15.46 16.19 -3.14
CA PHE A 37 14.36 16.22 -4.09
C PHE A 37 13.67 17.58 -4.08
N ARG A 38 13.32 18.09 -2.90
CA ARG A 38 12.68 19.40 -2.73
C ARG A 38 13.48 20.52 -3.42
N ARG A 39 14.78 20.61 -3.14
CA ARG A 39 15.66 21.64 -3.72
C ARG A 39 15.76 21.52 -5.23
N ALA A 40 15.86 20.30 -5.77
CA ALA A 40 15.90 20.08 -7.21
C ALA A 40 14.63 20.60 -7.91
N ILE A 41 13.46 20.35 -7.32
CA ILE A 41 12.18 20.85 -7.85
C ILE A 41 12.07 22.37 -7.69
N ASP A 42 12.44 22.92 -6.54
CA ASP A 42 12.42 24.38 -6.30
C ASP A 42 13.31 25.11 -7.33
N ASP A 43 14.55 24.65 -7.54
CA ASP A 43 15.50 25.23 -8.52
C ASP A 43 14.96 25.15 -9.95
N LEU A 44 14.42 23.99 -10.34
CA LEU A 44 13.80 23.81 -11.65
C LEU A 44 12.60 24.73 -11.85
N PHE A 45 11.76 24.85 -10.83
CA PHE A 45 10.56 25.66 -10.89
C PHE A 45 10.89 27.16 -11.01
N ILE A 46 11.88 27.65 -10.25
CA ILE A 46 12.38 29.05 -10.38
C ILE A 46 12.90 29.30 -11.79
N LEU A 47 13.69 28.37 -12.34
CA LEU A 47 14.24 28.48 -13.69
C LEU A 47 13.12 28.55 -14.74
N ILE A 48 12.13 27.66 -14.64
CA ILE A 48 10.96 27.64 -15.51
C ILE A 48 10.16 28.95 -15.41
N GLN A 49 9.91 29.44 -14.19
CA GLN A 49 9.18 30.69 -13.97
C GLN A 49 9.87 31.89 -14.62
N SER A 50 11.21 31.93 -14.60
CA SER A 50 11.97 33.02 -15.23
C SER A 50 11.77 33.11 -16.75
N HIS A 51 11.46 31.98 -17.41
CA HIS A 51 11.17 31.93 -18.84
C HIS A 51 9.68 32.03 -19.16
N THR A 52 8.80 31.75 -18.19
CA THR A 52 7.34 31.72 -18.39
C THR A 52 6.81 33.09 -18.83
N SER A 53 7.26 34.19 -18.21
CA SER A 53 6.83 35.54 -18.59
C SER A 53 7.23 35.90 -20.02
N THR A 54 8.41 35.45 -20.47
CA THR A 54 8.90 35.71 -21.82
C THR A 54 8.12 34.90 -22.84
N ILE A 55 7.86 33.61 -22.56
CA ILE A 55 7.06 32.74 -23.44
C ILE A 55 5.63 33.27 -23.57
N ASN A 56 5.01 33.73 -22.47
CA ASN A 56 3.69 34.35 -22.51
C ASN A 56 3.66 35.62 -23.37
N ARG A 57 4.69 36.45 -23.31
CA ARG A 57 4.80 37.63 -24.16
C ARG A 57 4.97 37.27 -25.64
N VAL A 58 5.70 36.19 -25.94
CA VAL A 58 5.86 35.69 -27.32
C VAL A 58 4.55 35.08 -27.84
N GLN A 59 3.80 34.37 -26.99
CA GLN A 59 2.48 33.83 -27.34
C GLN A 59 1.52 34.94 -27.79
N LEU A 60 1.54 36.11 -27.13
CA LEU A 60 0.72 37.27 -27.52
C LEU A 60 1.07 37.87 -28.89
N LEU A 61 2.28 37.59 -29.40
CA LEU A 61 2.75 38.05 -30.71
C LEU A 61 2.50 37.03 -31.81
N TYR A 62 2.02 35.83 -31.46
CA TYR A 62 1.74 34.76 -32.40
C TYR A 62 0.30 34.92 -32.90
N GLU A 63 0.10 35.03 -34.21
CA GLU A 63 -1.23 35.24 -34.82
C GLU A 63 -2.08 33.95 -34.85
N ASP A 64 -1.46 32.80 -34.60
CA ASP A 64 -2.08 31.48 -34.65
C ASP A 64 -2.40 30.96 -33.24
N ASP A 65 -3.69 31.02 -32.87
CA ASP A 65 -4.22 30.58 -31.57
C ASP A 65 -4.15 29.04 -31.35
N GLU A 66 -3.88 28.25 -32.40
CA GLU A 66 -3.84 26.78 -32.26
C GLU A 66 -2.59 26.29 -31.52
N THR A 67 -1.49 27.04 -31.54
CA THR A 67 -0.22 26.60 -30.96
C THR A 67 0.03 27.17 -29.56
N ASN A 68 -0.05 26.31 -28.54
CA ASN A 68 0.26 26.70 -27.16
C ASN A 68 1.76 26.51 -26.86
N LEU A 69 2.53 27.60 -26.93
CA LEU A 69 3.98 27.60 -26.73
C LEU A 69 4.39 27.19 -25.31
N LEU A 70 3.60 27.57 -24.29
CA LEU A 70 3.86 27.13 -22.91
C LEU A 70 3.71 25.62 -22.76
N LYS A 71 2.64 25.05 -23.31
CA LYS A 71 2.43 23.60 -23.31
C LYS A 71 3.59 22.89 -24.01
N ASN A 72 3.99 23.36 -25.19
CA ASN A 72 5.12 22.80 -25.93
C ASN A 72 6.46 22.92 -25.17
N PHE A 73 6.65 24.01 -24.44
CA PHE A 73 7.82 24.18 -23.56
C PHE A 73 7.83 23.15 -22.42
N PHE A 74 6.70 22.96 -21.74
CA PHE A 74 6.58 21.93 -20.71
C PHE A 74 6.78 20.51 -21.25
N GLU A 75 6.21 20.17 -22.42
CA GLU A 75 6.43 18.86 -23.04
C GLU A 75 7.91 18.61 -23.37
N ARG A 76 8.63 19.63 -23.86
CA ARG A 76 10.07 19.52 -24.11
C ARG A 76 10.86 19.31 -22.82
N ILE A 77 10.50 19.99 -21.73
CA ILE A 77 11.12 19.75 -20.41
C ILE A 77 10.88 18.30 -19.98
N ARG A 78 9.65 17.80 -20.07
CA ARG A 78 9.32 16.41 -19.72
C ARG A 78 10.15 15.41 -20.52
N ALA A 79 10.26 15.60 -21.83
CA ALA A 79 11.07 14.74 -22.69
C ALA A 79 12.56 14.76 -22.31
N LEU A 80 13.12 15.95 -22.02
CA LEU A 80 14.51 16.08 -21.59
C LEU A 80 14.76 15.38 -20.24
N MET A 81 13.85 15.55 -19.28
CA MET A 81 13.91 14.87 -17.99
C MET A 81 13.91 13.35 -18.14
N TYR A 82 13.03 12.80 -18.96
CA TYR A 82 12.93 11.36 -19.19
C TYR A 82 14.18 10.78 -19.86
N SER A 83 14.81 11.54 -20.76
CA SER A 83 16.02 11.07 -21.47
C SER A 83 17.28 10.99 -20.61
N GLN A 84 17.27 11.56 -19.40
CA GLN A 84 18.47 11.74 -18.57
C GLN A 84 18.33 11.17 -17.15
N LEU A 85 17.47 10.18 -16.95
CA LEU A 85 17.21 9.57 -15.65
C LEU A 85 18.48 8.93 -15.04
N PRO A 86 18.96 9.40 -13.88
CA PRO A 86 20.09 8.78 -13.16
C PRO A 86 19.71 7.39 -12.62
N ILE A 87 20.70 6.55 -12.30
CA ILE A 87 20.44 5.18 -11.80
C ILE A 87 19.74 5.18 -10.42
N ASN A 88 20.10 6.11 -9.53
CA ASN A 88 19.61 6.14 -8.14
C ASN A 88 18.45 7.13 -7.90
N TYR A 89 17.82 7.63 -8.96
CA TYR A 89 16.79 8.68 -8.81
C TYR A 89 15.58 8.21 -8.01
N LYS A 90 15.18 6.94 -8.16
CA LYS A 90 14.04 6.34 -7.46
C LYS A 90 14.19 6.38 -5.95
N THR A 91 15.40 6.17 -5.41
CA THR A 91 15.65 6.17 -3.96
C THR A 91 15.40 7.55 -3.34
N ILE A 92 15.81 8.62 -4.01
CA ILE A 92 15.63 9.99 -3.52
C ILE A 92 14.15 10.37 -3.54
N ILE A 93 13.45 10.03 -4.62
CA ILE A 93 12.00 10.24 -4.77
C ILE A 93 11.23 9.41 -3.72
N TYR A 94 11.63 8.15 -3.53
CA TYR A 94 11.05 7.25 -2.53
C TYR A 94 11.17 7.84 -1.13
N ASN A 95 12.36 8.32 -0.75
CA ASN A 95 12.60 8.94 0.55
C ASN A 95 11.75 10.20 0.76
N PHE A 96 11.55 11.00 -0.29
CA PHE A 96 10.68 12.17 -0.24
C PHE A 96 9.22 11.80 0.08
N TYR A 97 8.64 10.89 -0.71
CA TYR A 97 7.25 10.46 -0.53
C TYR A 97 7.01 9.69 0.76
N ARG A 98 7.94 8.80 1.14
CA ARG A 98 7.91 8.05 2.40
C ARG A 98 7.97 8.98 3.61
N THR A 99 8.81 10.01 3.58
CA THR A 99 8.91 11.01 4.67
C THR A 99 7.61 11.81 4.81
N GLY A 100 7.01 12.24 3.69
CA GLY A 100 5.72 12.93 3.70
C GLY A 100 4.61 12.09 4.33
N LEU A 101 4.55 10.80 3.98
CA LEU A 101 3.58 9.87 4.56
C LEU A 101 3.84 9.60 6.04
N ARG A 102 5.09 9.37 6.46
CA ARG A 102 5.46 9.13 7.87
C ARG A 102 4.95 10.25 8.77
N ILE A 103 5.12 11.50 8.34
CA ILE A 103 4.68 12.67 9.12
C ILE A 103 3.15 12.75 9.16
N MET A 104 2.45 12.41 8.07
CA MET A 104 0.98 12.35 8.07
C MET A 104 0.44 11.24 8.98
N TYR A 105 1.05 10.06 8.94
CA TYR A 105 0.70 8.96 9.82
C TYR A 105 0.89 9.34 11.28
N PHE A 106 2.02 9.99 11.62
CA PHE A 106 2.29 10.50 12.96
C PHE A 106 1.22 11.50 13.40
N LYS A 107 0.88 12.48 12.56
CA LYS A 107 -0.16 13.48 12.87
C LYS A 107 -1.55 12.87 13.07
N ALA A 108 -1.92 11.87 12.27
CA ALA A 108 -3.21 11.19 12.39
C ALA A 108 -3.33 10.36 13.67
N ASN A 109 -2.20 9.85 14.18
CA ASN A 109 -2.14 8.94 15.33
C ASN A 109 -1.46 9.56 16.56
N MET A 110 -1.36 10.90 16.64
CA MET A 110 -0.71 11.61 17.77
C MET A 110 -1.15 11.13 19.15
N ASN A 111 -2.43 10.72 19.27
CA ASN A 111 -3.02 10.28 20.53
C ASN A 111 -2.53 8.90 21.00
N TYR A 112 -1.89 8.11 20.13
CA TYR A 112 -1.43 6.75 20.43
C TYR A 112 0.10 6.64 20.57
N PHE A 113 0.85 7.69 20.24
CA PHE A 113 2.31 7.69 20.39
C PHE A 113 2.72 8.05 21.80
N ASP A 114 3.67 7.29 22.34
CA ASP A 114 4.10 7.40 23.72
C ASP A 114 4.75 8.78 23.99
N VAL A 115 4.23 9.46 25.01
CA VAL A 115 4.67 10.81 25.41
C VAL A 115 6.10 10.77 25.99
N THR A 116 6.65 9.58 26.23
CA THR A 116 7.94 9.29 26.87
C THR A 116 9.16 9.40 25.94
N LEU A 117 9.00 9.40 24.61
CA LEU A 117 10.12 9.53 23.68
C LEU A 117 10.56 10.99 23.54
N ASP A 118 11.84 11.32 23.77
CA ASP A 118 12.36 12.69 23.60
C ASP A 118 12.40 13.16 22.12
N GLN A 119 12.23 12.23 21.18
CA GLN A 119 12.21 12.47 19.74
C GLN A 119 10.80 12.38 19.17
N CYS A 120 10.51 13.25 18.19
CA CYS A 120 9.29 13.22 17.41
C CYS A 120 9.27 11.99 16.48
N SER A 121 8.28 11.10 16.62
CA SER A 121 8.18 9.90 15.77
C SER A 121 7.86 10.20 14.29
N GLY A 122 7.49 11.43 13.96
CA GLY A 122 7.28 11.89 12.59
C GLY A 122 8.57 12.38 11.92
N CYS A 123 9.24 13.35 12.53
CA CYS A 123 10.41 14.01 11.95
C CYS A 123 11.76 13.63 12.56
N ASN A 124 11.79 12.77 13.57
CA ASN A 124 12.97 12.28 14.28
C ASN A 124 13.84 13.37 14.95
N TYR A 125 13.42 14.63 14.92
CA TYR A 125 13.99 15.70 15.73
C TYR A 125 13.53 15.61 17.18
N GLU A 126 14.25 16.24 18.10
CA GLU A 126 13.78 16.44 19.47
C GLU A 126 12.40 17.11 19.47
N LYS A 127 11.52 16.74 20.42
CA LYS A 127 10.13 17.25 20.49
C LYS A 127 10.06 18.79 20.52
N THR A 128 11.04 19.44 21.12
CA THR A 128 11.20 20.91 21.19
C THR A 128 11.47 21.56 19.83
N TYR A 129 12.08 20.82 18.91
CA TYR A 129 12.47 21.28 17.56
C TYR A 129 11.72 20.51 16.45
N CYS A 130 10.52 20.01 16.77
CA CYS A 130 9.69 19.28 15.81
C CYS A 130 9.43 20.12 14.55
N ASN A 131 9.90 19.62 13.39
CA ASN A 131 9.80 20.32 12.11
C ASN A 131 8.68 19.76 11.19
N CYS A 132 7.77 18.95 11.73
CA CYS A 132 6.75 18.25 10.94
C CYS A 132 5.83 19.19 10.12
N GLU A 133 5.49 20.37 10.63
CA GLU A 133 4.63 21.32 9.93
C GLU A 133 5.32 21.87 8.67
N ASN A 134 6.55 22.36 8.83
CA ASN A 134 7.31 22.93 7.71
C ASN A 134 7.64 21.85 6.67
N THR A 135 7.99 20.63 7.09
CA THR A 135 8.22 19.53 6.16
C THR A 135 6.96 19.17 5.37
N LEU A 136 5.77 19.19 5.99
CA LEU A 136 4.52 18.96 5.26
C LEU A 136 4.17 20.11 4.30
N GLN A 137 4.40 21.36 4.70
CA GLN A 137 4.23 22.50 3.81
C GLN A 137 5.17 22.43 2.60
N ALA A 138 6.43 22.08 2.85
CA ALA A 138 7.42 21.83 1.80
C ALA A 138 7.01 20.66 0.88
N PHE A 139 6.48 19.58 1.45
CA PHE A 139 5.96 18.44 0.69
C PHE A 139 4.79 18.85 -0.23
N CYS A 140 3.81 19.58 0.29
CA CYS A 140 2.68 20.08 -0.49
C CYS A 140 3.14 21.06 -1.58
N LYS A 141 4.03 22.02 -1.25
CA LYS A 141 4.58 22.98 -2.21
C LYS A 141 5.31 22.27 -3.36
N THR A 142 6.14 21.28 -3.06
CA THR A 142 6.88 20.50 -4.06
C THR A 142 5.92 19.77 -5.00
N ASN A 143 4.87 19.12 -4.46
CA ASN A 143 3.86 18.46 -5.29
C ASN A 143 3.04 19.45 -6.14
N MET A 144 2.75 20.67 -5.64
CA MET A 144 2.16 21.72 -6.47
C MET A 144 3.04 22.08 -7.66
N GLN A 145 4.34 22.25 -7.43
CA GLN A 145 5.31 22.58 -8.49
C GLN A 145 5.41 21.44 -9.51
N LEU A 146 5.47 20.19 -9.06
CA LEU A 146 5.50 19.00 -9.92
C LEU A 146 4.24 18.89 -10.79
N SER A 147 3.07 19.14 -10.20
CA SER A 147 1.78 19.14 -10.91
C SER A 147 1.70 20.27 -11.94
N HIS A 148 2.13 21.48 -11.57
CA HIS A 148 2.14 22.64 -12.47
C HIS A 148 3.05 22.44 -13.69
N ILE A 149 4.22 21.83 -13.52
CA ILE A 149 5.13 21.49 -14.64
C ILE A 149 4.61 20.24 -15.40
N GLY A 150 3.83 19.39 -14.73
CA GLY A 150 3.34 18.09 -15.23
C GLY A 150 4.44 17.03 -15.34
N ILE A 151 5.43 17.07 -14.45
CA ILE A 151 6.49 16.05 -14.35
C ILE A 151 6.22 15.02 -13.25
N MET A 152 5.10 15.16 -12.51
CA MET A 152 4.70 14.18 -11.49
C MET A 152 4.49 12.79 -12.13
N GLU A 153 3.67 12.70 -13.18
CA GLU A 153 3.34 11.44 -13.86
C GLU A 153 4.61 10.77 -14.44
N THR A 154 5.57 11.57 -14.92
CA THR A 154 6.77 11.04 -15.57
C THR A 154 7.91 10.64 -14.63
N LEU A 155 8.05 11.30 -13.47
CA LEU A 155 9.17 11.06 -12.55
C LEU A 155 8.78 10.28 -11.29
N ALA A 156 7.55 10.49 -10.80
CA ALA A 156 7.13 10.06 -9.47
C ALA A 156 6.07 8.96 -9.48
N GLU A 157 5.30 8.79 -10.56
CA GLU A 157 4.17 7.84 -10.60
C GLU A 157 4.57 6.43 -10.21
N ASP A 158 5.58 5.84 -10.87
CA ASP A 158 6.04 4.48 -10.58
C ASP A 158 6.47 4.31 -9.12
N VAL A 159 7.21 5.29 -8.59
CA VAL A 159 7.75 5.25 -7.23
C VAL A 159 6.62 5.38 -6.19
N VAL A 160 5.64 6.24 -6.46
CA VAL A 160 4.46 6.40 -5.61
C VAL A 160 3.61 5.13 -5.63
N ILE A 161 3.38 4.53 -6.79
CA ILE A 161 2.61 3.29 -6.94
C ILE A 161 3.29 2.14 -6.17
N GLU A 162 4.60 1.95 -6.35
CA GLU A 162 5.38 0.92 -5.64
C GLU A 162 5.34 1.13 -4.12
N LEU A 163 5.52 2.38 -3.68
CA LEU A 163 5.42 2.75 -2.27
C LEU A 163 4.03 2.44 -1.70
N VAL A 164 2.96 2.83 -2.41
CA VAL A 164 1.57 2.58 -2.01
C VAL A 164 1.31 1.09 -1.81
N TYR A 165 1.70 0.25 -2.78
CA TYR A 165 1.53 -1.20 -2.64
C TYR A 165 2.31 -1.75 -1.45
N SER A 166 3.57 -1.35 -1.30
CA SER A 166 4.40 -1.77 -0.17
C SER A 166 3.79 -1.38 1.18
N ILE A 167 3.23 -0.19 1.32
CA ILE A 167 2.60 0.26 2.58
C ILE A 167 1.34 -0.56 2.87
N ILE A 168 0.49 -0.79 1.88
CA ILE A 168 -0.72 -1.60 2.05
C ILE A 168 -0.33 -3.01 2.49
N GLU A 169 0.63 -3.65 1.82
CA GLU A 169 1.09 -4.99 2.18
C GLU A 169 1.66 -5.05 3.60
N ASN A 170 2.48 -4.08 3.99
CA ASN A 170 3.06 -4.01 5.33
C ASN A 170 1.99 -3.77 6.42
N GLU A 171 1.07 -2.83 6.22
CA GLU A 171 0.03 -2.53 7.23
C GLU A 171 -0.92 -3.71 7.42
N VAL A 172 -1.29 -4.38 6.31
CA VAL A 172 -2.09 -5.61 6.37
C VAL A 172 -1.28 -6.70 7.08
N ALA A 173 -0.01 -6.92 6.74
CA ALA A 173 0.81 -7.94 7.40
C ALA A 173 0.95 -7.71 8.91
N VAL A 174 1.18 -6.47 9.35
CA VAL A 174 1.35 -6.16 10.78
C VAL A 174 0.04 -6.35 11.56
N ARG A 175 -1.11 -5.91 11.04
CA ARG A 175 -2.38 -5.94 11.78
C ARG A 175 -3.10 -7.29 11.70
N VAL A 176 -3.00 -7.98 10.57
CA VAL A 176 -3.81 -9.17 10.27
C VAL A 176 -3.16 -10.44 10.79
N THR A 177 -1.83 -10.49 10.84
CA THR A 177 -1.11 -11.71 11.22
C THR A 177 -1.47 -12.13 12.65
N ASP A 178 -1.95 -13.36 12.81
CA ASP A 178 -2.26 -14.03 14.09
C ASP A 178 -3.38 -13.40 14.94
N ASN A 179 -4.00 -12.31 14.49
CA ASN A 179 -5.25 -11.79 15.06
C ASN A 179 -6.44 -12.37 14.29
N PHE A 180 -7.22 -13.26 14.93
CA PHE A 180 -8.44 -13.85 14.38
C PHE A 180 -9.72 -13.45 15.12
N GLY A 181 -9.61 -12.83 16.29
CA GLY A 181 -10.73 -12.58 17.20
C GLY A 181 -11.50 -11.31 16.91
N ASP A 182 -10.94 -10.40 16.10
CA ASP A 182 -11.54 -9.11 15.77
C ASP A 182 -11.82 -8.99 14.27
N SER A 183 -12.83 -8.19 13.91
CA SER A 183 -13.03 -7.74 12.53
C SER A 183 -12.07 -6.59 12.23
N LEU A 184 -11.07 -6.87 11.38
CA LEU A 184 -9.97 -5.97 11.05
C LEU A 184 -10.14 -5.31 9.69
N LEU A 185 -10.93 -5.90 8.79
CA LEU A 185 -11.16 -5.35 7.45
C LEU A 185 -11.77 -3.93 7.47
N PRO A 186 -12.78 -3.61 8.32
CA PRO A 186 -13.30 -2.25 8.42
C PRO A 186 -12.27 -1.25 8.95
N LEU A 187 -11.44 -1.65 9.92
CA LEU A 187 -10.39 -0.81 10.49
C LEU A 187 -9.31 -0.49 9.45
N LEU A 188 -8.91 -1.49 8.66
CA LEU A 188 -7.98 -1.33 7.55
C LEU A 188 -8.55 -0.44 6.45
N TYR A 189 -9.84 -0.59 6.11
CA TYR A 189 -10.49 0.27 5.13
C TYR A 189 -10.56 1.73 5.61
N HIS A 190 -10.88 1.96 6.89
CA HIS A 190 -10.87 3.29 7.48
C HIS A 190 -9.46 3.92 7.47
N TRP A 191 -8.42 3.14 7.80
CA TRP A 191 -7.03 3.57 7.68
C TRP A 191 -6.67 3.95 6.24
N LEU A 192 -7.08 3.14 5.26
CA LEU A 192 -6.84 3.39 3.85
C LEU A 192 -7.47 4.72 3.41
N CYS A 193 -8.72 4.98 3.81
CA CYS A 193 -9.42 6.21 3.47
C CYS A 193 -8.81 7.46 4.14
N ASN A 194 -8.47 7.39 5.43
CA ASN A 194 -8.13 8.58 6.21
C ASN A 194 -6.63 8.90 6.26
N ILE A 195 -5.76 7.92 5.97
CA ILE A 195 -4.31 8.13 5.97
C ILE A 195 -3.78 8.07 4.55
N LEU A 196 -3.91 6.92 3.90
CA LEU A 196 -3.26 6.67 2.62
C LEU A 196 -3.92 7.45 1.48
N PHE A 197 -5.25 7.41 1.39
CA PHE A 197 -5.98 8.12 0.34
C PHE A 197 -5.92 9.64 0.52
N ASP A 198 -5.98 10.15 1.75
CA ASP A 198 -5.78 11.58 2.02
C ASP A 198 -4.35 12.05 1.70
N TRP A 199 -3.35 11.20 1.89
CA TRP A 199 -1.98 11.47 1.43
C TRP A 199 -1.90 11.50 -0.10
N ILE A 200 -2.54 10.56 -0.81
CA ILE A 200 -2.61 10.55 -2.28
C ILE A 200 -3.32 11.79 -2.82
N LYS A 201 -4.43 12.24 -2.18
CA LYS A 201 -5.12 13.48 -2.56
C LYS A 201 -4.18 14.68 -2.52
N LYS A 202 -3.33 14.79 -1.48
CA LYS A 202 -2.35 15.88 -1.36
C LYS A 202 -1.26 15.84 -2.43
N ILE A 203 -1.01 14.70 -3.06
CA ILE A 203 -0.06 14.57 -4.17
C ILE A 203 -0.72 14.99 -5.48
N LEU A 204 -1.95 14.51 -5.74
CA LEU A 204 -2.63 14.65 -7.03
C LEU A 204 -3.37 15.98 -7.19
N ASP A 205 -3.97 16.50 -6.12
CA ASP A 205 -4.66 17.79 -6.11
C ASP A 205 -4.24 18.63 -4.90
N PRO A 206 -3.03 19.22 -4.94
CA PRO A 206 -2.56 20.07 -3.87
C PRO A 206 -3.24 21.46 -3.86
N GLY A 207 -4.08 21.80 -4.85
CA GLY A 207 -4.71 23.11 -5.01
C GLY A 207 -6.14 23.00 -5.57
N CYS A 208 -7.07 22.58 -4.71
CA CYS A 208 -8.52 22.45 -4.91
C CYS A 208 -9.11 22.93 -6.25
N CYS A 209 -9.43 21.99 -7.14
CA CYS A 209 -10.45 22.16 -8.18
C CYS A 209 -11.54 21.08 -8.03
N PRO A 210 -12.72 21.40 -7.45
CA PRO A 210 -13.64 20.40 -6.91
C PRO A 210 -14.40 19.54 -7.95
N THR A 211 -14.39 19.88 -9.24
CA THR A 211 -15.38 19.35 -10.20
C THR A 211 -14.84 18.43 -11.30
N TYR A 212 -13.54 18.46 -11.65
CA TYR A 212 -12.98 17.63 -12.73
C TYR A 212 -12.16 16.42 -12.24
N GLY A 213 -11.78 16.39 -10.95
CA GLY A 213 -10.91 15.35 -10.37
C GLY A 213 -11.62 14.18 -9.70
N GLN A 214 -12.92 14.29 -9.38
CA GLN A 214 -13.58 13.37 -8.44
C GLN A 214 -13.76 11.94 -9.00
N CYS A 215 -14.04 11.81 -10.30
CA CYS A 215 -14.13 10.48 -10.95
C CYS A 215 -12.79 9.75 -10.99
N LYS A 216 -11.67 10.46 -11.24
CA LYS A 216 -10.32 9.88 -11.22
C LYS A 216 -9.93 9.47 -9.80
N LEU A 217 -10.21 10.31 -8.81
CA LEU A 217 -9.95 10.00 -7.40
C LEU A 217 -10.74 8.78 -6.91
N ASN A 218 -12.01 8.65 -7.31
CA ASN A 218 -12.83 7.48 -6.99
C ASN A 218 -12.28 6.20 -7.67
N ALA A 219 -11.83 6.30 -8.92
CA ALA A 219 -11.18 5.17 -9.60
C ALA A 219 -9.90 4.72 -8.88
N ILE A 220 -9.10 5.67 -8.38
CA ILE A 220 -7.90 5.39 -7.58
C ILE A 220 -8.30 4.73 -6.25
N LEU A 221 -9.29 5.28 -5.53
CA LEU A 221 -9.78 4.70 -4.28
C LEU A 221 -10.22 3.23 -4.46
N ASN A 222 -10.92 2.94 -5.56
CA ASN A 222 -11.34 1.58 -5.89
C ASN A 222 -10.14 0.65 -6.15
N LYS A 223 -9.10 1.11 -6.86
CA LYS A 223 -7.86 0.34 -7.05
C LYS A 223 -7.14 0.07 -5.73
N LEU A 224 -7.08 1.06 -4.84
CA LEU A 224 -6.49 0.91 -3.50
C LEU A 224 -7.29 -0.08 -2.65
N LYS A 225 -8.63 0.02 -2.66
CA LYS A 225 -9.52 -0.91 -1.98
C LYS A 225 -9.31 -2.35 -2.48
N TYR A 226 -9.25 -2.54 -3.79
CA TYR A 226 -8.98 -3.84 -4.39
C TYR A 226 -7.62 -4.40 -3.93
N SER A 227 -6.56 -3.58 -3.94
CA SER A 227 -5.23 -3.97 -3.47
C SER A 227 -5.22 -4.38 -1.99
N LEU A 228 -5.88 -3.60 -1.14
CA LEU A 228 -6.05 -3.91 0.28
C LEU A 228 -6.70 -5.27 0.48
N TYR A 229 -7.82 -5.50 -0.21
CA TYR A 229 -8.58 -6.73 -0.07
C TYR A 229 -7.82 -7.93 -0.62
N LYS A 230 -7.11 -7.76 -1.75
CA LYS A 230 -6.24 -8.80 -2.31
C LYS A 230 -5.14 -9.20 -1.32
N SER A 231 -4.47 -8.23 -0.70
CA SER A 231 -3.43 -8.49 0.30
C SER A 231 -4.01 -9.18 1.55
N PHE A 232 -5.11 -8.65 2.09
CA PHE A 232 -5.82 -9.23 3.25
C PHE A 232 -6.19 -10.69 3.02
N THR A 233 -6.85 -10.96 1.89
CA THR A 233 -7.28 -12.29 1.47
C THR A 233 -6.08 -13.24 1.38
N LYS A 234 -4.97 -12.82 0.76
CA LYS A 234 -3.75 -13.64 0.65
C LYS A 234 -3.19 -14.05 2.02
N ILE A 235 -3.13 -13.12 2.97
CA ILE A 235 -2.64 -13.42 4.34
C ILE A 235 -3.58 -14.40 5.05
N ARG A 236 -4.90 -14.15 5.00
CA ARG A 236 -5.89 -15.04 5.61
C ARG A 236 -5.89 -16.44 5.02
N PHE A 237 -5.67 -16.56 3.71
CA PHE A 237 -5.51 -17.87 3.07
C PHE A 237 -4.26 -18.63 3.55
N ASN A 238 -3.15 -17.95 3.80
CA ASN A 238 -1.95 -18.58 4.38
C ASN A 238 -2.17 -19.06 5.82
N GLN A 239 -3.10 -18.42 6.54
CA GLN A 239 -3.50 -18.73 7.91
C GLN A 239 -4.79 -19.54 8.01
N ILE A 240 -5.33 -20.03 6.89
CA ILE A 240 -6.67 -20.64 6.87
C ILE A 240 -6.80 -21.83 7.81
N TYR A 241 -5.73 -22.61 7.96
CA TYR A 241 -5.70 -23.75 8.87
C TYR A 241 -5.83 -23.31 10.33
N ASP A 242 -5.12 -22.26 10.72
CA ASP A 242 -5.18 -21.68 12.07
C ASP A 242 -6.55 -21.06 12.34
N ILE A 243 -7.15 -20.43 11.33
CA ILE A 243 -8.53 -19.95 11.36
C ILE A 243 -9.50 -21.11 11.60
N ILE A 244 -9.35 -22.23 10.89
CA ILE A 244 -10.22 -23.40 11.03
C ILE A 244 -10.11 -24.01 12.44
N ILE A 245 -8.90 -24.24 12.95
CA ILE A 245 -8.71 -24.83 14.29
C ILE A 245 -9.31 -23.95 15.38
N ARG A 246 -9.17 -22.63 15.24
CA ARG A 246 -9.63 -21.66 16.26
C ARG A 246 -11.12 -21.32 16.12
N PHE A 247 -11.86 -21.92 15.19
CA PHE A 247 -13.29 -21.71 15.10
C PHE A 247 -14.01 -22.29 16.34
N PRO A 248 -14.98 -21.60 16.97
CA PRO A 248 -15.69 -20.38 16.53
C PRO A 248 -15.05 -19.06 16.96
N TYR A 249 -13.97 -19.05 17.74
CA TYR A 249 -13.30 -17.80 18.15
C TYR A 249 -12.80 -16.98 16.95
N SER A 250 -12.40 -17.65 15.86
CA SER A 250 -11.97 -17.01 14.61
C SER A 250 -13.11 -16.54 13.70
N GLU A 251 -14.37 -16.61 14.14
CA GLU A 251 -15.53 -16.23 13.33
C GLU A 251 -15.45 -14.83 12.70
N PRO A 252 -15.01 -13.76 13.42
CA PRO A 252 -14.85 -12.43 12.82
C PRO A 252 -13.88 -12.41 11.64
N ALA A 253 -12.79 -13.19 11.69
CA ALA A 253 -11.84 -13.30 10.59
C ALA A 253 -12.43 -14.05 9.38
N VAL A 254 -13.35 -15.00 9.61
CA VAL A 254 -14.07 -15.71 8.55
C VAL A 254 -15.04 -14.75 7.85
N ASP A 255 -15.80 -13.97 8.62
CA ASP A 255 -16.77 -13.02 8.07
C ASP A 255 -16.06 -11.92 7.25
N ASP A 256 -14.94 -11.39 7.74
CA ASP A 256 -14.09 -10.45 6.99
C ASP A 256 -13.57 -11.07 5.68
N LEU A 257 -13.13 -12.33 5.71
CA LEU A 257 -12.64 -13.04 4.53
C LEU A 257 -13.73 -13.26 3.48
N THR A 258 -14.97 -13.53 3.91
CA THR A 258 -16.12 -13.60 2.99
C THR A 258 -16.37 -12.26 2.30
N VAL A 259 -16.29 -11.15 3.03
CA VAL A 259 -16.43 -9.79 2.46
C VAL A 259 -15.30 -9.47 1.48
N SER A 260 -14.05 -9.80 1.83
CA SER A 260 -12.89 -9.50 0.98
C SER A 260 -12.92 -10.31 -0.32
N LEU A 261 -13.36 -11.57 -0.28
CA LEU A 261 -13.54 -12.43 -1.45
C LEU A 261 -14.58 -11.90 -2.44
N GLY A 262 -15.74 -11.46 -1.96
CA GLY A 262 -16.80 -10.91 -2.82
C GLY A 262 -16.42 -9.62 -3.57
N ASN A 263 -15.33 -8.98 -3.17
CA ASN A 263 -14.83 -7.73 -3.75
C ASN A 263 -13.51 -7.91 -4.53
N SER A 264 -13.05 -9.15 -4.73
CA SER A 264 -11.77 -9.44 -5.36
C SER A 264 -11.90 -10.53 -6.44
N ASP A 265 -11.37 -10.27 -7.64
CA ASP A 265 -11.36 -11.21 -8.78
C ASP A 265 -10.33 -12.34 -8.60
N LEU A 266 -10.42 -13.05 -7.49
CA LEU A 266 -9.38 -13.96 -6.98
C LEU A 266 -9.77 -15.43 -7.16
N ASN A 267 -10.50 -15.73 -8.23
CA ASN A 267 -11.23 -16.99 -8.36
C ASN A 267 -10.39 -18.27 -8.57
N PRO A 268 -9.29 -18.28 -9.36
CA PRO A 268 -8.54 -19.53 -9.61
C PRO A 268 -7.21 -19.66 -8.85
N GLU A 269 -6.31 -18.68 -8.88
CA GLU A 269 -4.98 -18.81 -8.25
C GLU A 269 -5.05 -18.92 -6.72
N LEU A 270 -5.96 -18.17 -6.10
CA LEU A 270 -6.14 -18.21 -4.64
C LEU A 270 -6.93 -19.42 -4.18
N ARG A 271 -7.78 -19.98 -5.04
CA ARG A 271 -8.40 -21.29 -4.83
C ARG A 271 -7.32 -22.39 -4.80
N ILE A 272 -6.36 -22.37 -5.72
CA ILE A 272 -5.23 -23.32 -5.73
C ILE A 272 -4.37 -23.13 -4.47
N LEU A 273 -4.08 -21.90 -4.08
CA LEU A 273 -3.32 -21.60 -2.86
C LEU A 273 -4.03 -22.09 -1.60
N LEU A 274 -5.36 -21.90 -1.52
CA LEU A 274 -6.18 -22.44 -0.45
C LEU A 274 -6.10 -23.97 -0.40
N GLN A 275 -6.32 -24.63 -1.53
CA GLN A 275 -6.26 -26.09 -1.63
C GLN A 275 -4.89 -26.62 -1.17
N ASN A 276 -3.79 -25.99 -1.58
CA ASN A 276 -2.45 -26.40 -1.20
C ASN A 276 -2.19 -26.21 0.30
N ASN A 277 -2.62 -25.09 0.88
CA ASN A 277 -2.51 -24.83 2.32
C ASN A 277 -3.34 -25.81 3.15
N LEU A 278 -4.55 -26.15 2.69
CA LEU A 278 -5.40 -27.13 3.36
C LEU A 278 -4.82 -28.55 3.24
N LYS A 279 -4.40 -28.99 2.05
CA LYS A 279 -3.78 -30.31 1.82
C LYS A 279 -2.54 -30.54 2.67
N SER A 280 -1.63 -29.56 2.69
CA SER A 280 -0.34 -29.69 3.39
C SER A 280 -0.46 -29.68 4.93
N LYS A 281 -1.45 -28.99 5.49
CA LYS A 281 -1.60 -28.83 6.94
C LYS A 281 -2.65 -29.76 7.58
N LEU A 282 -3.75 -30.09 6.89
CA LEU A 282 -4.81 -30.96 7.44
C LEU A 282 -4.40 -32.44 7.51
N LEU A 283 -3.51 -32.89 6.61
CA LEU A 283 -3.22 -34.31 6.41
C LEU A 283 -1.89 -34.75 7.02
N GLN A 284 -1.46 -34.12 8.11
CA GLN A 284 -0.22 -34.50 8.77
C GLN A 284 -0.40 -35.85 9.50
N PRO A 285 0.51 -36.83 9.30
CA PRO A 285 0.34 -38.22 9.76
C PRO A 285 0.34 -38.39 11.29
N ASN A 286 0.62 -37.35 12.06
CA ASN A 286 0.75 -37.40 13.52
C ASN A 286 -0.48 -36.84 14.27
N MET A 287 -1.56 -36.47 13.59
CA MET A 287 -2.77 -35.97 14.26
C MET A 287 -3.64 -37.10 14.84
N SER A 288 -4.23 -36.86 16.02
CA SER A 288 -5.16 -37.80 16.63
C SER A 288 -6.49 -37.82 15.87
N THR A 289 -7.17 -38.97 15.86
CA THR A 289 -8.47 -39.13 15.19
C THR A 289 -9.54 -38.15 15.70
N VAL A 290 -9.49 -37.78 16.99
CA VAL A 290 -10.42 -36.81 17.59
C VAL A 290 -10.14 -35.39 17.09
N ASP A 291 -8.87 -35.01 16.98
CA ASP A 291 -8.49 -33.69 16.46
C ASP A 291 -8.86 -33.56 14.98
N VAL A 292 -8.67 -34.61 14.20
CA VAL A 292 -9.05 -34.66 12.78
C VAL A 292 -10.55 -34.41 12.59
N LEU A 293 -11.41 -35.02 13.42
CA LEU A 293 -12.85 -34.77 13.41
C LEU A 293 -13.20 -33.33 13.79
N TYR A 294 -12.56 -32.81 14.84
CA TYR A 294 -12.81 -31.45 15.30
C TYR A 294 -12.44 -30.43 14.22
N VAL A 295 -11.28 -30.62 13.61
CA VAL A 295 -10.81 -29.77 12.51
C VAL A 295 -11.72 -29.92 11.29
N TYR A 296 -12.22 -31.13 10.98
CA TYR A 296 -13.14 -31.35 9.88
C TYR A 296 -14.49 -30.64 10.07
N THR A 297 -15.11 -30.80 11.24
CA THR A 297 -16.39 -30.14 11.56
C THR A 297 -16.25 -28.62 11.52
N SER A 298 -15.14 -28.09 12.02
CA SER A 298 -14.80 -26.67 11.93
C SER A 298 -14.55 -26.22 10.48
N ALA A 299 -13.85 -27.03 9.68
CA ALA A 299 -13.58 -26.75 8.27
C ALA A 299 -14.87 -26.66 7.46
N ILE A 300 -15.84 -27.57 7.67
CA ILE A 300 -17.14 -27.51 7.01
C ILE A 300 -17.83 -26.17 7.30
N ARG A 301 -17.86 -25.75 8.57
CA ARG A 301 -18.51 -24.50 8.99
C ARG A 301 -17.85 -23.27 8.37
N VAL A 302 -16.53 -23.23 8.37
CA VAL A 302 -15.75 -22.13 7.79
C VAL A 302 -15.89 -22.08 6.26
N LEU A 303 -15.72 -23.21 5.57
CA LEU A 303 -15.78 -23.27 4.10
C LEU A 303 -17.17 -22.94 3.56
N ARG A 304 -18.25 -23.29 4.28
CA ARG A 304 -19.62 -22.90 3.88
C ARG A 304 -19.83 -21.39 3.88
N LYS A 305 -19.15 -20.65 4.77
CA LYS A 305 -19.21 -19.17 4.80
C LYS A 305 -18.37 -18.53 3.68
N ILE A 306 -17.21 -19.11 3.38
CA ILE A 306 -16.23 -18.56 2.45
C ILE A 306 -16.56 -18.92 0.99
N ASP A 307 -17.09 -20.13 0.76
CA ASP A 307 -17.46 -20.64 -0.55
C ASP A 307 -18.89 -21.22 -0.55
N PRO A 308 -19.90 -20.36 -0.76
CA PRO A 308 -21.29 -20.80 -0.88
C PRO A 308 -21.53 -21.76 -2.07
N SER A 309 -20.62 -21.81 -3.05
CA SER A 309 -20.75 -22.73 -4.20
C SER A 309 -20.52 -24.19 -3.82
N GLY A 310 -19.87 -24.45 -2.68
CA GLY A 310 -19.58 -25.79 -2.18
C GLY A 310 -18.47 -26.54 -2.91
N ILE A 311 -17.81 -25.93 -3.91
CA ILE A 311 -16.77 -26.58 -4.70
C ILE A 311 -15.55 -26.89 -3.83
N LEU A 312 -15.09 -25.92 -3.03
CA LEU A 312 -13.96 -26.11 -2.11
C LEU A 312 -14.28 -27.12 -1.01
N LEU A 313 -15.53 -27.16 -0.57
CA LEU A 313 -16.00 -28.11 0.43
C LEU A 313 -15.94 -29.56 -0.10
N ALA A 314 -16.36 -29.79 -1.34
CA ALA A 314 -16.33 -31.12 -1.96
C ALA A 314 -14.90 -31.68 -2.06
N GLU A 315 -13.94 -30.84 -2.43
CA GLU A 315 -12.52 -31.23 -2.53
C GLU A 315 -11.91 -31.55 -1.16
N VAL A 316 -12.19 -30.75 -0.14
CA VAL A 316 -11.70 -30.98 1.22
C VAL A 316 -12.35 -32.22 1.83
N ALA A 317 -13.63 -32.47 1.55
CA ALA A 317 -14.30 -33.69 1.98
C ALA A 317 -13.65 -34.94 1.39
N GLN A 318 -13.27 -34.92 0.10
CA GLN A 318 -12.57 -36.02 -0.54
C GLN A 318 -11.23 -36.33 0.14
N LEU A 319 -10.43 -35.30 0.41
CA LEU A 319 -9.13 -35.45 1.09
C LEU A 319 -9.24 -36.09 2.47
N ILE A 320 -10.31 -35.78 3.19
CA ILE A 320 -10.54 -36.30 4.54
C ILE A 320 -11.10 -37.72 4.49
N GLN A 321 -11.94 -38.03 3.50
CA GLN A 321 -12.36 -39.42 3.24
C GLN A 321 -11.15 -40.31 2.95
N ASP A 322 -10.24 -39.87 2.09
CA ASP A 322 -9.02 -40.61 1.75
C ASP A 322 -8.15 -40.85 3.00
N PHE A 323 -8.02 -39.84 3.87
CA PHE A 323 -7.29 -39.96 5.14
C PHE A 323 -7.95 -40.92 6.14
N LEU A 324 -9.27 -40.83 6.31
CA LEU A 324 -10.02 -41.71 7.22
C LEU A 324 -10.02 -43.17 6.75
N ASN A 325 -10.02 -43.39 5.44
CA ASN A 325 -9.89 -44.73 4.84
C ASN A 325 -8.54 -45.39 5.16
N ILE A 326 -7.49 -44.60 5.41
CA ILE A 326 -6.17 -45.11 5.81
C ILE A 326 -6.14 -45.47 7.31
N ILE A 327 -6.83 -44.69 8.16
CA ILE A 327 -6.72 -44.83 9.62
C ILE A 327 -7.63 -45.93 10.19
N THR A 328 -8.70 -46.34 9.49
CA THR A 328 -9.59 -47.45 9.84
C THR A 328 -9.93 -47.62 11.33
N HIS A 329 -10.99 -46.95 11.80
CA HIS A 329 -11.97 -47.60 12.68
C HIS A 329 -13.39 -47.11 12.34
N ILE A 330 -14.21 -48.08 11.93
CA ILE A 330 -15.52 -47.98 11.26
C ILE A 330 -16.60 -47.21 12.06
N THR A 331 -16.40 -46.97 13.35
CA THR A 331 -17.36 -46.26 14.22
C THR A 331 -17.36 -44.74 14.02
N LEU A 332 -16.29 -44.17 13.44
CA LEU A 332 -16.14 -42.73 13.23
C LEU A 332 -16.96 -42.19 12.05
N ILE A 333 -17.12 -43.03 11.01
CA ILE A 333 -17.80 -42.70 9.76
C ILE A 333 -19.29 -42.40 9.99
N VAL A 334 -19.91 -43.04 10.98
CA VAL A 334 -21.33 -42.87 11.29
C VAL A 334 -21.61 -41.47 11.88
N VAL A 335 -20.74 -40.95 12.74
CA VAL A 335 -20.91 -39.60 13.32
C VAL A 335 -20.73 -38.51 12.26
N ILE A 336 -19.74 -38.68 11.37
CA ILE A 336 -19.53 -37.77 10.23
C ILE A 336 -20.71 -37.82 9.26
N ALA A 337 -21.21 -39.01 8.93
CA ALA A 337 -22.35 -39.19 8.05
C ALA A 337 -23.64 -38.58 8.63
N LEU A 338 -23.83 -38.64 9.95
CA LEU A 338 -24.98 -38.05 10.64
C LEU A 338 -24.91 -36.51 10.69
N ASP A 339 -23.72 -35.91 10.86
CA ASP A 339 -23.56 -34.46 10.77
C ASP A 339 -23.73 -33.96 9.32
N VAL A 340 -23.18 -34.67 8.33
CA VAL A 340 -23.38 -34.31 6.91
C VAL A 340 -24.87 -34.40 6.49
N GLN A 341 -25.66 -35.30 7.07
CA GLN A 341 -27.10 -35.43 6.81
C GLN A 341 -27.98 -34.45 7.60
N THR A 342 -27.58 -34.03 8.80
CA THR A 342 -28.37 -33.08 9.62
C THR A 342 -28.25 -31.64 9.15
N TYR A 343 -27.14 -31.27 8.51
CA TYR A 343 -27.01 -29.97 7.83
C TYR A 343 -27.32 -30.13 6.34
N LYS A 344 -28.61 -30.19 6.01
CA LYS A 344 -29.14 -30.28 4.64
C LYS A 344 -28.39 -29.36 3.66
N LEU A 345 -28.01 -29.98 2.54
CA LEU A 345 -27.66 -29.36 1.26
C LEU A 345 -28.66 -28.27 0.85
#